data_AF-A0A915J7B9-F1
#
_entry.id   AF-A0A915J7B9-F1
#
_cell.length_a   1.000
_cell.length_b   1.000
_cell.length_c   1.000
_cell.angle_alpha   90.00
_cell.angle_beta   90.00
_cell.angle_gamma   90.00
#
_symmetry.space_group_name_H-M   'P 1'
#
loop_
_entity.id
_entity.type
_entity.pdbx_description
1 polymer ?
#
loop_
_entity_poly.entity_id
_entity_poly.type
_entity_poly.pdbx_seq_one_letter_code
_entity_poly.pdbx_strand_id
1 'polypeptide(L)' 'MFRQVSSLQATDASAIATAITDYFESKGIEGKKLVMFTSDGAAVMLGSRNGTAVKLKEKLNALHVIAFHCVADHA' A
#
# COMPACT_ATOMS: atom_id res chain seq x y z
N MET A 1 -0.62 12.08 14.48
CA MET A 1 -0.37 10.67 14.09
C MET A 1 -1.59 10.17 13.33
N PHE A 2 -1.43 9.77 12.07
CA PHE A 2 -2.52 9.24 11.23
C PHE A 2 -2.62 7.73 11.44
N ARG A 3 -3.80 7.21 11.79
CA ARG A 3 -4.08 5.77 11.91
C ARG A 3 -5.51 5.51 11.46
N GLN A 4 -5.72 4.39 10.77
CA GLN A 4 -7.05 3.90 10.41
C GLN A 4 -7.08 2.38 10.39
N VAL A 5 -8.21 1.80 10.80
CA VAL A 5 -8.57 0.41 10.56
C VAL A 5 -9.83 0.44 9.70
N SER A 6 -9.80 -0.27 8.58
CA SER A 6 -10.89 -0.31 7.60
C SER A 6 -11.30 -1.75 7.33
N SER A 7 -12.61 -2.00 7.27
CA SER A 7 -13.12 -3.24 6.69
C SER A 7 -13.17 -3.07 5.17
N LEU A 8 -12.56 -3.99 4.43
CA LEU A 8 -12.59 -3.99 2.97
C LEU A 8 -13.61 -5.02 2.46
N GLN A 9 -14.31 -4.67 1.38
CA GLN A 9 -15.26 -5.58 0.71
C GLN A 9 -14.54 -6.55 -0.24
N ALA A 10 -13.35 -6.17 -0.70
CA ALA A 10 -12.48 -6.98 -1.55
C ALA A 10 -11.04 -6.89 -1.04
N THR A 11 -10.30 -7.99 -1.14
CA THR A 11 -8.94 -8.13 -0.61
C THR A 11 -7.89 -8.28 -1.71
N ASP A 12 -8.20 -7.86 -2.95
CA ASP A 12 -7.22 -7.79 -4.02
C ASP A 12 -6.35 -6.51 -3.93
N ALA A 13 -5.21 -6.53 -4.62
CA ALA A 13 -4.24 -5.45 -4.56
C ALA A 13 -4.80 -4.09 -5.03
N SER A 14 -5.77 -4.08 -5.95
CA SER A 14 -6.37 -2.83 -6.45
C SER A 14 -7.30 -2.22 -5.42
N ALA A 15 -8.11 -3.05 -4.76
CA ALA A 15 -9.00 -2.63 -3.68
C ALA A 15 -8.20 -2.07 -2.49
N ILE A 16 -7.14 -2.77 -2.07
CA ILE A 16 -6.27 -2.32 -0.97
C ILE A 16 -5.57 -1.00 -1.33
N ALA A 17 -4.98 -0.90 -2.52
CA ALA A 17 -4.30 0.33 -2.94
C ALA A 17 -5.27 1.52 -3.03
N THR A 18 -6.49 1.30 -3.51
CA THR A 18 -7.53 2.35 -3.55
C THR A 18 -7.91 2.81 -2.16
N ALA A 19 -8.15 1.90 -1.21
CA ALA A 19 -8.47 2.28 0.17
C ALA A 19 -7.37 3.11 0.84
N ILE A 20 -6.09 2.83 0.53
CA ILE A 20 -4.94 3.61 1.02
C ILE A 20 -4.90 5.00 0.35
N THR A 21 -5.11 5.08 -0.96
CA THR A 21 -5.16 6.36 -1.68
C THR A 21 -6.29 7.24 -1.18
N ASP A 22 -7.50 6.70 -1.05
CA ASP A 22 -8.68 7.42 -0.52
C ASP A 22 -8.42 7.92 0.91
N TYR A 23 -7.71 7.12 1.72
CA TYR A 23 -7.30 7.56 3.05
C TYR A 23 -6.37 8.77 2.98
N PHE A 24 -5.33 8.73 2.15
CA PHE A 24 -4.41 9.86 2.00
C PHE A 24 -5.13 11.12 1.52
N GLU A 25 -6.01 11.00 0.53
CA GLU A 25 -6.83 12.11 0.03
C GLU A 25 -7.72 12.69 1.15
N SER A 26 -8.38 11.84 1.93
CA SER A 26 -9.22 12.27 3.06
C SER A 26 -8.45 13.02 4.15
N LYS A 27 -7.11 12.89 4.19
CA LYS A 27 -6.21 13.57 5.13
C LYS A 27 -5.42 14.70 4.48
N GLY A 28 -5.63 15.00 3.20
CA GLY A 28 -4.86 15.99 2.47
C GLY A 28 -3.37 15.62 2.31
N ILE A 29 -3.05 14.32 2.35
CA ILE A 29 -1.69 13.82 2.21
C ILE A 29 -1.38 13.64 0.72
N GLU A 30 -0.34 14.30 0.24
CA GLU A 30 0.16 14.12 -1.13
C GLU A 30 0.82 12.73 -1.28
N GLY A 31 0.10 11.76 -1.86
CA GLY A 31 0.60 10.39 -2.00
C GLY A 31 1.92 10.26 -2.79
N LYS A 32 2.23 11.19 -3.69
CA LYS A 32 3.53 11.27 -4.38
C LYS A 32 4.73 11.45 -3.43
N LYS A 33 4.50 11.85 -2.18
CA LYS A 33 5.53 11.99 -1.14
C LYS A 33 5.72 10.71 -0.32
N LEU A 34 5.02 9.63 -0.65
CA LEU A 34 5.21 8.34 0.01
C LEU A 34 6.62 7.82 -0.28
N VAL A 35 7.38 7.54 0.77
CA VAL A 35 8.76 7.04 0.64
C VAL A 35 8.88 5.54 0.91
N MET A 36 7.95 4.98 1.68
CA MET A 36 8.08 3.61 2.20
C MET A 36 6.71 2.95 2.33
N PHE A 37 6.65 1.66 2.01
CA PHE A 37 5.51 0.79 2.25
C PHE A 37 5.99 -0.49 2.95
N THR A 38 5.50 -0.77 4.16
CA THR A 38 5.87 -1.97 4.91
C THR A 38 4.64 -2.84 5.11
N SER A 39 4.75 -4.11 4.77
CA SER A 39 3.65 -5.09 4.87
C SER A 39 4.21 -6.49 5.17
N ASP A 40 3.32 -7.45 5.46
CA ASP A 40 3.64 -8.87 5.35
C ASP A 40 4.10 -9.27 3.92
N GLY A 41 4.59 -10.50 3.79
CA GLY A 41 5.19 -11.05 2.57
C GLY A 41 4.17 -11.58 1.59
N ALA A 42 2.88 -11.40 1.86
CA ALA A 42 1.83 -11.98 1.03
C ALA A 42 1.94 -11.47 -0.41
N ALA A 43 1.68 -12.37 -1.37
CA ALA A 43 1.78 -12.05 -2.79
C ALA A 43 0.86 -10.88 -3.20
N VAL A 44 -0.28 -10.69 -2.52
CA VAL A 44 -1.19 -9.56 -2.74
C VAL A 44 -0.61 -8.23 -2.28
N MET A 45 0.34 -8.23 -1.33
CA MET A 45 0.97 -7.02 -0.80
C MET A 45 2.25 -6.68 -1.56
N LEU A 46 3.15 -7.65 -1.72
CA LEU A 46 4.51 -7.45 -2.25
C LEU A 46 4.80 -8.13 -3.60
N GLY A 47 3.80 -8.76 -4.24
CA GLY A 47 3.97 -9.39 -5.55
C GLY A 47 4.53 -8.44 -6.61
N SER A 48 5.55 -8.87 -7.34
CA SER A 48 6.35 -8.01 -8.24
C SER A 48 5.60 -7.44 -9.44
N ARG A 49 4.48 -8.04 -9.84
CA ARG A 49 3.67 -7.60 -10.98
C ARG A 49 2.34 -6.97 -10.58
N ASN A 50 1.66 -7.57 -9.61
CA ASN A 50 0.28 -7.21 -9.23
C ASN A 50 0.10 -7.02 -7.72
N GLY A 51 1.18 -6.83 -6.95
CA GLY A 51 1.10 -6.55 -5.53
C GLY A 51 0.61 -5.13 -5.25
N THR A 52 0.08 -4.91 -4.05
CA THR A 52 -0.41 -3.61 -3.57
C THR A 52 0.68 -2.54 -3.65
N ALA A 53 1.93 -2.87 -3.31
CA ALA A 53 3.05 -1.95 -3.42
C ALA A 53 3.26 -1.46 -4.88
N VAL A 54 3.11 -2.33 -5.87
CA VAL A 54 3.19 -1.96 -7.30
C VAL A 54 2.03 -1.04 -7.66
N LYS A 55 0.81 -1.39 -7.28
CA LYS A 55 -0.39 -0.60 -7.56
C LYS A 55 -0.37 0.77 -6.90
N LEU A 56 0.18 0.90 -5.70
CA LEU A 56 0.37 2.17 -5.01
C LEU A 56 1.36 3.07 -5.74
N LYS A 57 2.50 2.52 -6.20
CA LYS A 57 3.49 3.27 -6.99
C LYS A 57 2.87 3.83 -8.27
N GLU A 58 2.09 3.01 -8.97
CA GLU A 58 1.34 3.38 -10.18
C GLU A 58 0.31 4.49 -9.87
N LYS A 59 -0.58 4.27 -8.89
CA LYS A 59 -1.67 5.21 -8.55
C LYS A 59 -1.18 6.54 -8.01
N LEU A 60 -0.13 6.54 -7.19
CA LEU A 60 0.37 7.74 -6.52
C LEU A 60 1.50 8.45 -7.29
N ASN A 61 1.89 7.91 -8.45
CA ASN A 61 3.08 8.33 -9.19
C ASN A 61 4.34 8.40 -8.29
N ALA A 62 4.45 7.43 -7.37
CA ALA A 62 5.45 7.39 -6.30
C ALA A 62 6.51 6.32 -6.58
N LEU A 63 7.19 6.42 -7.72
CA LEU A 63 8.13 5.39 -8.20
C LEU A 63 9.32 5.14 -7.26
N HIS A 64 9.63 6.09 -6.38
CA HIS A 64 10.71 6.02 -5.40
C HIS A 64 10.33 5.26 -4.12
N VAL A 65 9.10 4.77 -3.96
CA VAL A 65 8.68 4.03 -2.78
C VAL A 65 9.51 2.75 -2.62
N ILE A 66 10.10 2.56 -1.45
CA ILE A 66 10.76 1.31 -1.07
C ILE A 66 9.74 0.43 -0.35
N ALA A 67 9.61 -0.82 -0.80
CA ALA A 67 8.72 -1.79 -0.19
C ALA A 67 9.53 -2.72 0.75
N PHE A 68 9.11 -2.82 2.01
CA PHE A 68 9.73 -3.70 3.01
C PHE A 68 8.78 -4.81 3.42
N HIS A 69 9.36 -5.98 3.62
CA HIS A 69 8.71 -7.14 4.24
C HIS A 69 8.86 -7.06 5.76
N CYS A 70 7.77 -7.34 6.48
CA CYS A 70 7.77 -7.43 7.93
C CYS A 70 8.45 -8.74 8.37
N VAL A 71 9.47 -8.66 9.22
CA VAL A 71 10.22 -9.84 9.72
C VAL A 71 9.40 -10.76 10.62
N ALA A 72 8.27 -10.29 11.15
CA ALA A 72 7.36 -11.11 11.96
C ALA A 72 6.53 -12.08 11.12
N ASP A 73 6.51 -11.88 9.80
CA ASP A 73 5.92 -12.82 8.86
C ASP A 73 6.95 -13.94 8.60
N HIS A 74 6.75 -15.08 9.25
CA HIS A 74 7.51 -16.29 9.02
C HIS A 74 6.95 -16.99 7.78
N ALA A 75 7.79 -17.18 6.77
CA ALA A 75 7.50 -18.01 5.61
C ALA A 75 7.31 -19.49 5.98
#